data_AF-A0A916RXK1-F1
#
_entry.id   AF-A0A916RXK1-F1
#
_cell.length_a   1.000
_cell.length_b   1.000
_cell.length_c   1.000
_cell.angle_alpha   90.00
_cell.angle_beta   90.00
_cell.angle_gamma   90.00
#
_symmetry.space_group_name_H-M   'P 1'
#
loop_
_entity.id
_entity.type
_entity.pdbx_description
1 polymer ?
#
loop_
_entity_poly.entity_id
_entity_poly.type
_entity_poly.pdbx_seq_one_letter_code
_entity_poly.pdbx_strand_id
1 'polypeptide(L)' 'MEIRKNTDPELAVRIAKLWPHREHEASSVNGLLCRARIHRWKRLDLAAMVPDHDVRFCFWCSKARIDGTTYDA' A
#
# COMPACT_ATOMS: atom_id res chain seq x y z
N MET A 1 13.27 -0.58 24.96
CA MET A 1 13.16 -0.65 23.49
C MET A 1 11.68 -0.71 23.16
N GLU A 2 11.06 0.46 22.98
CA GLU A 2 9.62 0.55 22.74
C GLU A 2 9.30 0.06 21.33
N ILE A 3 8.65 -1.11 21.21
CA ILE A 3 8.06 -1.55 19.95
C ILE A 3 6.73 -0.82 19.82
N ARG A 4 6.72 0.38 19.22
CA ARG A 4 5.47 1.04 18.82
C ARG A 4 4.98 0.44 17.51
N LYS A 5 4.51 -0.81 17.56
CA LYS A 5 3.63 -1.37 16.52
C LYS A 5 2.21 -0.84 16.76
N ASN A 6 2.02 0.45 16.54
CA ASN A 6 0.69 0.98 16.34
C ASN A 6 0.66 1.56 14.93
N THR A 7 0.71 0.68 13.94
CA THR A 7 0.44 1.04 12.54
C THR A 7 -1.02 1.48 12.50
N ASP A 8 -1.22 2.77 12.73
CA ASP A 8 -2.54 3.36 12.86
C ASP A 8 -3.32 3.10 11.55
N PRO A 9 -4.45 2.35 11.60
CA PRO A 9 -5.19 2.00 10.40
C PRO A 9 -5.70 3.25 9.67
N GLU A 10 -5.90 4.36 10.37
CA GLU A 10 -6.30 5.63 9.77
C GLU A 10 -5.14 6.26 8.99
N LEU A 11 -3.93 6.21 9.54
CA LEU A 11 -2.70 6.59 8.82
C LEU A 11 -2.50 5.74 7.57
N ALA A 12 -2.77 4.43 7.65
CA ALA A 12 -2.69 3.53 6.52
C ALA A 12 -3.66 3.91 5.39
N VAL A 13 -4.91 4.23 5.73
CA VAL A 13 -5.94 4.68 4.77
C VAL A 13 -5.56 6.04 4.16
N ARG A 14 -5.03 6.97 4.96
CA ARG A 14 -4.58 8.29 4.45
C ARG A 14 -3.41 8.13 3.48
N ILE A 15 -2.44 7.30 3.82
CA ILE A 15 -1.30 6.96 2.95
C ILE A 15 -1.78 6.26 1.67
N ALA A 16 -2.74 5.34 1.78
CA ALA A 16 -3.38 4.69 0.64
C ALA A 16 -3.99 5.71 -0.33
N LYS A 17 -4.68 6.73 0.20
CA LYS A 17 -5.28 7.83 -0.58
C LYS A 17 -4.27 8.78 -1.22
N LEU A 18 -3.07 8.94 -0.63
CA LEU A 18 -2.00 9.78 -1.22
C LEU A 18 -1.41 9.16 -2.49
N TRP A 19 -1.61 7.86 -2.71
CA TRP A 19 -1.22 7.21 -3.94
C TRP A 19 -2.36 7.31 -4.96
N PRO A 20 -2.22 8.10 -6.04
CA PRO A 20 -3.25 8.14 -7.06
C PRO A 20 -3.37 6.74 -7.66
N HIS A 21 -4.55 6.14 -7.50
CA HIS A 21 -4.85 4.84 -8.08
C HIS A 21 -4.60 4.89 -9.58
N ARG A 22 -3.63 4.10 -10.04
CA ARG A 22 -3.34 3.91 -11.46
C ARG A 22 -4.23 2.81 -12.04
N GLU A 23 -5.51 2.79 -11.64
CA GLU A 23 -6.50 1.84 -12.18
C GLU A 23 -6.63 1.98 -13.71
N HIS A 24 -6.46 3.20 -14.24
CA HIS A 24 -6.39 3.43 -15.69
C HIS A 24 -5.18 2.77 -16.38
N GLU A 25 -4.08 2.47 -15.68
CA GLU A 25 -2.93 1.74 -16.23
C GLU A 25 -3.02 0.22 -15.93
N ALA A 26 -3.95 -0.18 -15.06
CA ALA A 26 -4.21 -1.57 -14.74
C ALA A 26 -5.21 -2.16 -15.75
N SER A 27 -4.71 -2.94 -16.70
CA SER A 27 -5.61 -3.73 -17.56
C SER A 27 -6.44 -4.72 -16.73
N SER A 28 -7.57 -5.18 -17.28
CA SER A 28 -8.45 -6.17 -16.64
C SER A 28 -7.70 -7.43 -16.20
N VAL A 29 -6.65 -7.81 -16.94
CA VAL A 29 -5.74 -8.92 -16.62
C VAL A 29 -4.95 -8.66 -15.34
N ASN A 30 -4.41 -7.45 -15.17
CA ASN A 30 -3.70 -7.05 -13.94
C ASN A 30 -4.62 -7.04 -12.72
N GLY A 31 -5.89 -6.67 -12.92
CA GLY A 31 -6.94 -6.77 -11.89
C GLY A 31 -7.21 -8.22 -11.46
N LEU A 32 -7.27 -9.16 -12.42
CA LEU A 32 -7.43 -10.60 -12.11
C LEU A 32 -6.22 -11.17 -11.34
N LEU A 33 -5.00 -10.77 -11.69
CA LEU A 33 -3.80 -11.14 -10.94
C LEU A 33 -3.88 -10.68 -9.48
N CYS A 34 -4.35 -9.44 -9.24
CA CYS A 34 -4.56 -8.94 -7.89
C CYS A 34 -5.60 -9.76 -7.11
N ARG A 35 -6.67 -10.23 -7.77
CA ARG A 35 -7.67 -11.13 -7.15
C ARG A 35 -7.09 -12.50 -6.81
N ALA A 36 -6.14 -13.00 -7.61
CA ALA A 36 -5.35 -14.19 -7.33
C ALA A 36 -4.21 -13.98 -6.30
N ARG A 37 -4.21 -12.84 -5.58
CA ARG A 37 -3.17 -12.40 -4.62
C ARG A 37 -1.79 -12.13 -5.22
N ILE A 38 -1.69 -11.98 -6.54
CA ILE A 38 -0.47 -11.58 -7.23
C ILE A 38 -0.49 -10.06 -7.38
N HIS A 39 0.27 -9.39 -6.51
CA HIS A 39 0.35 -7.94 -6.47
C HIS A 39 1.73 -7.44 -6.89
N ARG A 40 1.75 -6.39 -7.70
CA ARG A 40 2.99 -5.68 -8.05
C ARG A 40 3.28 -4.60 -7.01
N TRP A 41 3.95 -5.00 -5.93
CA TRP A 41 4.34 -4.08 -4.86
C TRP A 41 5.47 -3.15 -5.29
N LYS A 42 5.28 -1.85 -5.10
CA LYS A 42 6.30 -0.82 -5.26
C LYS A 42 6.48 -0.07 -3.95
N ARG A 43 7.70 0.00 -3.47
CA ARG A 43 8.05 0.78 -2.27
C ARG A 43 7.90 2.26 -2.57
N LEU A 44 7.27 3.00 -1.67
CA LEU A 44 7.25 4.45 -1.71
C LEU A 44 8.10 4.96 -0.56
N ASP A 45 9.04 5.85 -0.87
CA ASP A 45 9.79 6.53 0.18
C ASP A 45 8.88 7.59 0.80
N LEU A 46 8.32 7.25 1.95
CA LEU A 46 7.51 8.15 2.78
C LEU A 46 8.23 8.47 4.09
N ALA A 47 9.57 8.38 4.11
CA ALA A 47 10.37 8.60 5.31
C ALA A 47 10.09 9.97 5.97
N ALA A 48 9.71 10.97 5.17
CA ALA A 48 9.33 12.31 5.64
C ALA A 48 7.95 12.39 6.33
N MET A 49 7.03 11.46 6.06
CA MET A 49 5.66 11.44 6.63
C MET A 49 5.48 10.36 7.69
N VAL A 50 6.08 9.20 7.45
CA VAL A 50 6.08 8.03 8.32
C VAL A 50 7.50 7.50 8.42
N PRO A 51 8.35 8.16 9.22
CA PRO A 51 9.62 7.57 9.61
C PRO A 51 9.32 6.23 10.30
N ASP A 52 10.18 5.23 10.06
CA ASP A 52 10.08 3.85 10.57
C ASP A 52 9.08 2.89 9.90
N HIS A 53 8.28 3.31 8.92
CA HIS A 53 7.34 2.39 8.26
C HIS A 53 7.78 1.99 6.84
N ASP A 54 7.75 0.69 6.53
CA ASP A 54 7.94 0.21 5.16
C ASP A 54 6.61 0.23 4.41
N VAL A 55 6.39 1.28 3.61
CA VAL A 55 5.17 1.45 2.83
C VAL A 55 5.37 0.97 1.39
N ARG A 56 4.51 0.05 0.95
CA ARG A 56 4.45 -0.44 -0.43
C ARG A 56 3.03 -0.32 -0.98
N PHE A 57 2.90 0.06 -2.23
CA PHE A 57 1.62 0.12 -2.92
C PHE A 57 1.57 -0.91 -4.03
N CYS A 58 0.40 -1.49 -4.27
CA CYS A 58 0.19 -2.25 -5.49
C CYS A 58 0.07 -1.27 -6.67
N PHE A 59 0.81 -1.53 -7.75
CA PHE A 59 0.72 -0.70 -8.96
C PHE A 59 -0.59 -0.90 -9.73
N TRP A 60 -1.34 -1.96 -9.42
CA TRP A 60 -2.50 -2.40 -10.20
C TRP A 60 -3.84 -2.27 -9.45
N CYS A 61 -3.82 -1.99 -8.15
CA CYS A 61 -5.05 -1.89 -7.35
C CYS A 61 -4.85 -0.94 -6.17
N SER A 62 -5.91 -0.71 -5.40
CA SER A 62 -5.93 0.22 -4.28
C SER A 62 -5.22 -0.23 -3.01
N LYS A 63 -4.58 -1.40 -3.03
CA LYS A 63 -3.99 -1.99 -1.84
C LYS A 63 -2.66 -1.35 -1.49
N ALA A 64 -2.50 -1.03 -0.21
CA ALA A 64 -1.23 -0.67 0.40
C ALA A 64 -0.76 -1.80 1.31
N ARG A 65 0.54 -1.91 1.52
CA ARG A 65 1.16 -2.79 2.51
C ARG A 65 2.09 -1.96 3.37
N ILE A 66 1.84 -1.96 4.67
CA ILE A 66 2.63 -1.22 5.66
C ILE A 66 3.15 -2.22 6.68
N ASP A 67 4.48 -2.32 6.81
CA ASP A 67 5.17 -3.25 7.71
C ASP A 67 4.72 -4.72 7.56
N GLY A 68 4.29 -5.10 6.36
CA GLY A 68 3.78 -6.44 6.04
C GLY A 68 2.26 -6.61 6.12
N THR A 69 1.53 -5.69 6.76
CA THR A 69 0.06 -5.69 6.82
C THR A 69 -0.51 -5.08 5.56
N THR A 70 -1.40 -5.79 4.87
CA THR A 70 -2.08 -5.28 3.66
C THR A 70 -3.39 -4.59 4.04
N TYR A 71 -3.55 -3.36 3.58
CA TYR A 71 -4.74 -2.53 3.72
C TYR A 71 -5.40 -2.34 2.35
N ASP A 72 -6.72 -2.31 2.34
CA ASP A 72 -7.55 -2.00 1.19
C ASP A 72 -8.16 -0.61 1.46
N ALA A 73 -8.01 0.31 0.50
CA ALA A 73 -8.47 1.69 0.62
C ALA A 73 -9.94 1.84 0.26
#